data_AF-A0A382GBH4-F1
#
_entry.id   AF-A0A382GBH4-F1
#
_cell.length_a   1.000
_cell.length_b   1.000
_cell.length_c   1.000
_cell.angle_alpha   90.00
_cell.angle_beta   90.00
_cell.angle_gamma   90.00
#
_symmetry.space_group_name_H-M   'P 1'
#
loop_
_entity.id
_entity.type
_entity.pdbx_description
1 polymer ?
#
loop_
_entity_poly.entity_id
_entity_poly.type
_entity_poly.pdbx_seq_one_letter_code
_entity_poly.pdbx_strand_id
1 'polypeptide(L)'
;MTSDEMDRTLYNLLLTLTIIGGTVVYAVDGDGDGIDDPADNCVTVANANQLDTDADGFGDTCDVDDDGDDVSDEQEASDGTDPLNQYSCNGCFDFDIDIDDETSALTDGLLVLRHLFGFNGTTLVDGTVTTSAARTGASSITSYLETHNGQLDIDGDSQIDALTDGLLLLRYLFGFEGATLIEDAVGVGAARTTAADITSYVRSRVNTGSNATKNNFSRVQNLVFTPSCASVNCHKGSSSQYGLDLSSGLAYLNLVNVPSGQVPTLNLVTRGNPNQSYLVQKIERNPPEVGQQMPLSGQPLNTDLQQLVRNWIAEGAKNN
;
A
#
# COMPACT_ATOMS: atom_id res chain seq x y z
N MET A 1 -24.42 18.29 52.26
CA MET A 1 -24.51 17.17 51.31
C MET A 1 -23.58 17.52 50.16
N THR A 2 -22.47 16.80 50.06
CA THR A 2 -21.36 17.07 49.13
C THR A 2 -21.75 16.64 47.71
N SER A 3 -21.00 17.11 46.71
CA SER A 3 -21.15 16.80 45.28
C SER A 3 -21.03 15.31 44.91
N ASP A 4 -20.81 14.44 45.90
CA ASP A 4 -20.69 12.98 45.78
C ASP A 4 -22.04 12.25 45.97
N GLU A 5 -23.09 12.96 46.44
CA GLU A 5 -24.45 12.40 46.60
C GLU A 5 -25.38 12.65 45.40
N MET A 6 -24.98 13.49 44.44
CA MET A 6 -25.77 13.78 43.25
C MET A 6 -25.51 12.80 42.09
N ASP A 7 -24.50 11.94 42.22
CA ASP A 7 -24.07 10.98 41.19
C ASP A 7 -24.65 9.55 41.38
N ARG A 8 -25.20 9.24 42.57
CA ARG A 8 -25.76 7.90 42.86
C ARG A 8 -27.26 7.74 42.57
N THR A 9 -27.98 8.84 42.36
CA THR A 9 -29.43 8.83 42.09
C THR A 9 -29.76 8.85 40.60
N LEU A 10 -28.87 9.33 39.73
CA LEU A 10 -29.00 9.19 38.27
C LEU A 10 -28.53 7.80 37.76
N TYR A 11 -27.59 7.15 38.46
CA TYR A 11 -27.12 5.82 38.08
C TYR A 11 -28.16 4.69 38.33
N ASN A 12 -29.20 4.95 39.14
CA ASN A 12 -30.22 3.95 39.51
C ASN A 12 -31.63 4.23 38.95
N LEU A 13 -31.82 5.23 38.10
CA LEU A 13 -33.15 5.63 37.63
C LEU A 13 -33.20 5.91 36.12
N LEU A 14 -33.03 4.86 35.31
CA LEU A 14 -33.84 4.61 34.11
C LEU A 14 -33.60 3.19 33.57
N LEU A 15 -33.56 2.24 34.52
CA LEU A 15 -33.74 0.82 34.27
C LEU A 15 -35.26 0.51 34.29
N THR A 16 -36.02 0.94 33.29
CA THR A 16 -37.37 0.38 33.02
C THR A 16 -37.82 0.64 31.58
N LEU A 17 -37.44 -0.24 30.66
CA LEU A 17 -38.34 -0.69 29.59
C LEU A 17 -37.96 -2.11 29.17
N THR A 18 -38.90 -3.00 29.41
CA THR A 18 -38.92 -4.46 29.18
C THR A 18 -38.34 -4.91 27.85
N ILE A 19 -37.34 -5.79 27.88
CA ILE A 19 -37.18 -6.85 26.88
C ILE A 19 -37.10 -8.19 27.61
N ILE A 20 -37.98 -9.09 27.19
CA ILE A 20 -38.08 -10.48 27.61
C ILE A 20 -36.81 -11.20 27.14
N GLY A 21 -35.91 -11.53 28.06
CA GLY A 21 -34.91 -12.60 27.87
C GLY A 21 -33.65 -12.30 27.06
N GLY A 22 -33.23 -11.04 26.91
CA GLY A 22 -31.94 -10.70 26.27
C GLY A 22 -31.02 -9.90 27.19
N THR A 23 -29.79 -10.37 27.41
CA THR A 23 -28.72 -9.65 28.10
C THR A 23 -28.40 -8.38 27.31
N VAL A 24 -28.52 -7.19 27.92
CA VAL A 24 -27.99 -5.95 27.32
C VAL A 24 -26.50 -5.92 27.62
N VAL A 25 -25.68 -6.24 26.62
CA VAL A 25 -24.23 -6.03 26.68
C VAL A 25 -24.01 -4.57 26.33
N TYR A 26 -23.63 -3.74 27.30
CA TYR A 26 -23.01 -2.46 26.99
C TYR A 26 -21.62 -2.81 26.48
N ALA A 27 -21.42 -2.65 25.19
CA ALA A 27 -20.11 -2.82 24.60
C ALA A 27 -19.27 -1.58 24.97
N VAL A 28 -18.07 -1.85 25.50
CA VAL A 28 -17.10 -0.83 25.88
C VAL A 28 -16.23 -0.60 24.66
N ASP A 29 -15.91 0.66 24.39
CA ASP A 29 -14.95 1.11 23.40
C ASP A 29 -13.89 1.87 24.22
N GLY A 30 -12.78 1.18 24.48
CA GLY A 30 -11.75 1.57 25.44
C GLY A 30 -10.88 2.74 24.99
N ASP A 31 -10.69 2.88 23.68
CA ASP A 31 -9.82 3.87 23.08
C ASP A 31 -10.55 4.94 22.23
N GLY A 32 -11.85 4.75 22.02
CA GLY A 32 -12.77 5.72 21.42
C GLY A 32 -12.72 5.76 19.90
N ASP A 33 -12.33 4.67 19.25
CA ASP A 33 -12.20 4.59 17.79
C ASP A 33 -13.51 4.19 17.07
N GLY A 34 -14.54 3.80 17.84
CA GLY A 34 -15.84 3.39 17.34
C GLY A 34 -16.01 1.90 17.09
N ILE A 35 -15.03 1.07 17.45
CA ILE A 35 -15.09 -0.38 17.51
C ILE A 35 -15.18 -0.81 18.97
N ASP A 36 -16.04 -1.79 19.27
CA ASP A 36 -16.20 -2.29 20.64
C ASP A 36 -15.03 -3.21 20.99
N ASP A 37 -14.48 -3.14 22.22
CA ASP A 37 -13.33 -3.93 22.72
C ASP A 37 -13.34 -5.42 22.31
N PRO A 38 -14.48 -6.16 22.32
CA PRO A 38 -14.48 -7.58 21.92
C PRO A 38 -14.30 -7.83 20.42
N ALA A 39 -14.46 -6.80 19.60
CA ALA A 39 -14.30 -6.81 18.14
C ALA A 39 -13.11 -5.95 17.68
N ASP A 40 -12.38 -5.35 18.63
CA ASP A 40 -11.26 -4.46 18.39
C ASP A 40 -9.93 -5.22 18.45
N ASN A 41 -9.20 -5.25 17.34
CA ASN A 41 -7.87 -5.86 17.27
C ASN A 41 -6.77 -4.98 17.91
N CYS A 42 -7.10 -3.76 18.38
CA CYS A 42 -6.22 -2.92 19.18
C CYS A 42 -6.95 -2.19 20.34
N VAL A 43 -7.52 -2.95 21.30
CA VAL A 43 -8.30 -2.51 22.50
C VAL A 43 -7.83 -1.25 23.27
N THR A 44 -6.58 -0.83 23.11
CA THR A 44 -6.03 0.35 23.82
C THR A 44 -5.45 1.42 22.90
N VAL A 45 -5.48 1.23 21.57
CA VAL A 45 -4.87 2.12 20.58
C VAL A 45 -5.78 2.23 19.35
N ALA A 46 -6.43 3.38 19.25
CA ALA A 46 -7.46 3.63 18.26
C ALA A 46 -7.05 3.31 16.81
N ASN A 47 -7.73 2.37 16.17
CA ASN A 47 -7.51 1.91 14.80
C ASN A 47 -8.84 1.50 14.12
N ALA A 48 -9.74 2.48 13.93
CA ALA A 48 -11.09 2.24 13.38
C ALA A 48 -11.17 1.52 12.02
N ASN A 49 -10.05 1.37 11.31
CA ASN A 49 -9.93 0.59 10.08
C ASN A 49 -9.76 -0.92 10.32
N GLN A 50 -9.38 -1.33 11.54
CA GLN A 50 -9.14 -2.70 11.99
C GLN A 50 -8.21 -3.45 11.02
N LEU A 51 -7.19 -2.75 10.53
CA LEU A 51 -6.18 -3.34 9.66
C LEU A 51 -5.32 -4.30 10.50
N ASP A 52 -5.04 -5.45 9.92
CA ASP A 52 -4.32 -6.60 10.50
C ASP A 52 -3.70 -7.32 9.29
N THR A 53 -2.45 -6.98 8.99
CA THR A 53 -1.77 -7.33 7.73
C THR A 53 -1.36 -8.80 7.68
N ASP A 54 -0.95 -9.39 8.81
CA ASP A 54 -0.55 -10.79 8.91
C ASP A 54 -1.68 -11.75 9.37
N ALA A 55 -2.82 -11.18 9.79
CA ALA A 55 -4.02 -11.88 10.26
C ALA A 55 -3.82 -12.67 11.56
N ASP A 56 -2.94 -12.23 12.45
CA ASP A 56 -2.69 -12.87 13.75
C ASP A 56 -3.69 -12.44 14.85
N GLY A 57 -4.47 -11.39 14.59
CA GLY A 57 -5.49 -10.83 15.46
C GLY A 57 -5.06 -9.61 16.27
N PHE A 58 -3.83 -9.13 16.11
CA PHE A 58 -3.39 -7.80 16.50
C PHE A 58 -3.46 -6.87 15.29
N GLY A 59 -3.85 -5.62 15.50
CA GLY A 59 -3.88 -4.66 14.39
C GLY A 59 -2.53 -3.99 14.18
N ASP A 60 -2.23 -3.56 12.95
CA ASP A 60 -0.97 -2.90 12.56
C ASP A 60 -0.59 -1.67 13.42
N THR A 61 -1.52 -1.14 14.22
CA THR A 61 -1.28 0.02 15.08
C THR A 61 -0.75 -0.40 16.47
N CYS A 62 -0.95 -1.65 16.86
CA CYS A 62 -0.57 -2.19 18.16
C CYS A 62 0.24 -3.50 18.08
N ASP A 63 0.49 -4.01 16.87
CA ASP A 63 1.50 -5.03 16.60
C ASP A 63 2.91 -4.41 16.59
N VAL A 64 3.93 -5.27 16.67
CA VAL A 64 5.35 -4.94 16.56
C VAL A 64 6.00 -5.59 15.34
N ASP A 65 5.26 -6.42 14.60
CA ASP A 65 5.65 -7.17 13.41
C ASP A 65 4.43 -7.28 12.50
N ASP A 66 4.11 -6.19 11.80
CA ASP A 66 2.83 -6.03 11.09
C ASP A 66 2.62 -7.05 9.95
N ASP A 67 3.68 -7.66 9.40
CA ASP A 67 3.60 -8.61 8.28
C ASP A 67 3.98 -10.07 8.63
N GLY A 68 4.41 -10.30 9.87
CA GLY A 68 4.64 -11.62 10.44
C GLY A 68 5.85 -12.35 9.85
N ASP A 69 6.89 -11.63 9.41
CA ASP A 69 8.11 -12.21 8.82
C ASP A 69 9.24 -12.47 9.83
N ASP A 70 8.96 -12.31 11.12
CA ASP A 70 9.90 -12.37 12.25
C ASP A 70 10.91 -11.19 12.29
N VAL A 71 10.70 -10.11 11.52
CA VAL A 71 11.46 -8.85 11.58
C VAL A 71 10.54 -7.72 12.07
N SER A 72 10.72 -7.28 13.31
CA SER A 72 9.90 -6.20 13.87
C SER A 72 9.94 -4.90 13.06
N ASP A 73 8.85 -4.12 13.07
CA ASP A 73 8.76 -2.84 12.33
C ASP A 73 9.87 -1.85 12.71
N GLU A 74 10.36 -1.88 13.97
CA GLU A 74 11.48 -1.05 14.41
C GLU A 74 12.79 -1.42 13.70
N GLN A 75 13.02 -2.72 13.50
CA GLN A 75 14.17 -3.24 12.78
C GLN A 75 14.05 -2.94 11.28
N GLU A 76 12.87 -3.10 10.71
CA GLU A 76 12.62 -2.80 9.31
C GLU A 76 12.75 -1.32 8.99
N ALA A 77 12.26 -0.45 9.87
CA ALA A 77 12.50 0.99 9.77
C ALA A 77 14.00 1.34 9.79
N SER A 78 14.81 0.53 10.48
CA SER A 78 16.27 0.68 10.53
C SER A 78 16.95 0.14 9.28
N ASP A 79 16.45 -0.97 8.73
CA ASP A 79 16.97 -1.62 7.53
C ASP A 79 16.46 -0.97 6.23
N GLY A 80 15.41 -0.15 6.32
CA GLY A 80 14.76 0.45 5.16
C GLY A 80 13.92 -0.56 4.39
N THR A 81 13.29 -1.50 5.09
CA THR A 81 12.33 -2.44 4.51
C THR A 81 10.89 -2.01 4.81
N ASP A 82 9.91 -2.72 4.25
CA ASP A 82 8.49 -2.38 4.31
C ASP A 82 7.75 -3.28 5.30
N PRO A 83 7.29 -2.75 6.46
CA PRO A 83 6.72 -3.54 7.55
C PRO A 83 5.37 -4.18 7.24
N LEU A 84 4.79 -3.88 6.08
CA LEU A 84 3.52 -4.46 5.65
C LEU A 84 3.71 -5.54 4.58
N ASN A 85 4.94 -6.01 4.37
CA ASN A 85 5.27 -6.91 3.30
C ASN A 85 6.41 -7.87 3.67
N GLN A 86 6.04 -9.08 4.08
CA GLN A 86 6.92 -10.17 4.51
C GLN A 86 8.04 -10.60 3.53
N TYR A 87 8.06 -10.05 2.32
CA TYR A 87 9.11 -10.26 1.32
C TYR A 87 10.05 -9.07 1.19
N SER A 88 9.84 -8.02 1.98
CA SER A 88 10.70 -6.87 2.15
C SER A 88 11.57 -7.12 3.38
N CYS A 89 12.63 -7.92 3.21
CA CYS A 89 13.55 -8.19 4.29
C CYS A 89 14.99 -8.21 3.78
N ASN A 90 15.97 -8.05 4.67
CA ASN A 90 17.39 -8.14 4.28
C ASN A 90 17.75 -9.56 3.84
N GLY A 91 17.88 -9.76 2.53
CA GLY A 91 18.17 -11.05 1.92
C GLY A 91 16.93 -11.82 1.45
N CYS A 92 15.74 -11.24 1.56
CA CYS A 92 14.56 -11.74 0.87
C CYS A 92 14.75 -11.70 -0.65
N PHE A 93 14.00 -12.55 -1.36
CA PHE A 93 13.96 -12.49 -2.80
C PHE A 93 13.16 -11.27 -3.24
N ASP A 94 13.77 -10.47 -4.11
CA ASP A 94 13.07 -9.48 -4.90
C ASP A 94 13.40 -9.59 -6.39
N PHE A 95 12.57 -8.92 -7.20
CA PHE A 95 12.73 -8.78 -8.63
C PHE A 95 13.75 -7.70 -9.04
N ASP A 96 14.50 -7.08 -8.12
CA ASP A 96 15.68 -6.26 -8.46
C ASP A 96 16.88 -7.20 -8.72
N ILE A 97 16.90 -7.74 -9.93
CA ILE A 97 17.83 -8.79 -10.34
C ILE A 97 19.23 -8.21 -10.57
N ASP A 98 19.37 -6.94 -10.94
CA ASP A 98 20.70 -6.33 -11.11
C ASP A 98 21.16 -5.48 -9.90
N ILE A 99 20.34 -5.40 -8.85
CA ILE A 99 20.61 -4.67 -7.59
C ILE A 99 20.99 -3.23 -7.89
N ASP A 100 20.13 -2.52 -8.61
CA ASP A 100 20.33 -1.12 -8.94
C ASP A 100 19.34 -0.18 -8.23
N ASP A 101 18.56 -0.72 -7.29
CA ASP A 101 17.49 -0.05 -6.56
C ASP A 101 16.31 0.36 -7.48
N GLU A 102 16.17 -0.24 -8.66
CA GLU A 102 15.02 -0.06 -9.53
C GLU A 102 14.59 -1.39 -10.18
N THR A 103 13.46 -1.96 -9.74
CA THR A 103 12.85 -3.06 -10.52
C THR A 103 12.20 -2.53 -11.79
N SER A 104 12.82 -2.78 -12.95
CA SER A 104 12.38 -2.27 -14.24
C SER A 104 12.15 -3.38 -15.28
N ALA A 105 11.25 -3.12 -16.23
CA ALA A 105 10.92 -4.09 -17.28
C ALA A 105 12.11 -4.46 -18.17
N LEU A 106 13.00 -3.50 -18.46
CA LEU A 106 14.07 -3.68 -19.44
C LEU A 106 15.39 -4.16 -18.84
N THR A 107 15.57 -4.02 -17.53
CA THR A 107 16.72 -4.52 -16.79
C THR A 107 16.36 -5.85 -16.15
N ASP A 108 15.38 -5.85 -15.25
CA ASP A 108 15.04 -7.02 -14.44
C ASP A 108 14.08 -7.97 -15.12
N GLY A 109 12.94 -7.44 -15.59
CA GLY A 109 11.93 -8.24 -16.27
C GLY A 109 12.52 -8.96 -17.48
N LEU A 110 13.39 -8.27 -18.23
CA LEU A 110 14.07 -8.85 -19.37
C LEU A 110 15.16 -9.86 -18.98
N LEU A 111 15.89 -9.65 -17.86
CA LEU A 111 16.82 -10.63 -17.32
C LEU A 111 16.11 -11.92 -16.92
N VAL A 112 14.99 -11.84 -16.19
CA VAL A 112 14.16 -12.99 -15.82
C VAL A 112 13.66 -13.69 -17.07
N LEU A 113 13.04 -12.95 -18.01
CA LEU A 113 12.49 -13.53 -19.23
C LEU A 113 13.56 -14.26 -20.07
N ARG A 114 14.75 -13.65 -20.22
CA ARG A 114 15.88 -14.27 -20.93
C ARG A 114 16.36 -15.53 -20.21
N HIS A 115 16.48 -15.49 -18.89
CA HIS A 115 16.86 -16.67 -18.12
C HIS A 115 15.88 -17.82 -18.31
N LEU A 116 14.58 -17.56 -18.28
CA LEU A 116 13.54 -18.59 -18.49
C LEU A 116 13.53 -19.17 -19.91
N PHE A 117 13.95 -18.40 -20.91
CA PHE A 117 14.21 -18.92 -22.26
C PHE A 117 15.54 -19.70 -22.38
N GLY A 118 16.32 -19.81 -21.31
CA GLY A 118 17.61 -20.51 -21.27
C GLY A 118 18.80 -19.71 -21.79
N PHE A 119 18.66 -18.39 -21.97
CA PHE A 119 19.79 -17.54 -22.35
C PHE A 119 20.80 -17.45 -21.19
N ASN A 120 22.08 -17.43 -21.54
CA ASN A 120 23.19 -17.38 -20.59
C ASN A 120 24.36 -16.54 -21.13
N GLY A 121 25.39 -16.35 -20.31
CA GLY A 121 26.57 -15.58 -20.69
C GLY A 121 26.22 -14.17 -21.16
N THR A 122 26.88 -13.69 -22.21
CA THR A 122 26.62 -12.33 -22.72
C THR A 122 25.19 -12.13 -23.19
N THR A 123 24.54 -13.17 -23.73
CA THR A 123 23.15 -13.04 -24.22
C THR A 123 22.14 -12.82 -23.10
N LEU A 124 22.47 -13.22 -21.87
CA LEU A 124 21.64 -12.93 -20.70
C LEU A 124 21.68 -11.44 -20.39
N VAL A 125 22.88 -10.85 -20.28
CA VAL A 125 23.10 -9.52 -19.70
C VAL A 125 23.23 -8.37 -20.71
N ASP A 126 23.32 -8.66 -22.01
CA ASP A 126 23.57 -7.63 -23.02
C ASP A 126 22.42 -6.62 -23.11
N GLY A 127 22.72 -5.37 -22.75
CA GLY A 127 21.78 -4.25 -22.75
C GLY A 127 20.72 -4.29 -21.63
N THR A 128 20.86 -5.15 -20.62
CA THR A 128 19.88 -5.35 -19.54
C THR A 128 20.43 -5.08 -18.16
N VAL A 129 21.63 -4.52 -18.05
CA VAL A 129 22.22 -4.08 -16.78
C VAL A 129 22.60 -2.62 -16.90
N THR A 130 22.23 -1.82 -15.90
CA THR A 130 22.50 -0.38 -15.90
C THR A 130 23.93 -0.08 -15.41
N THR A 131 24.31 1.21 -15.39
CA THR A 131 25.55 1.63 -14.75
C THR A 131 25.46 1.66 -13.22
N SER A 132 24.25 1.66 -12.66
CA SER A 132 23.97 1.62 -11.22
C SER A 132 23.95 0.19 -10.68
N ALA A 133 23.74 -0.81 -11.53
CA ALA A 133 23.69 -2.22 -11.18
C ALA A 133 24.92 -2.71 -10.39
N ALA A 134 24.67 -3.28 -9.21
CA ALA A 134 25.68 -3.96 -8.42
C ALA A 134 25.89 -5.43 -8.86
N ARG A 135 24.86 -6.09 -9.41
CA ARG A 135 24.90 -7.46 -9.93
C ARG A 135 24.88 -7.47 -11.46
N THR A 136 26.05 -7.31 -12.08
CA THR A 136 26.17 -7.20 -13.56
C THR A 136 26.62 -8.49 -14.26
N GLY A 137 27.14 -9.46 -13.52
CA GLY A 137 27.74 -10.67 -14.09
C GLY A 137 26.69 -11.72 -14.49
N ALA A 138 26.78 -12.25 -15.72
CA ALA A 138 25.87 -13.30 -16.18
C ALA A 138 25.86 -14.51 -15.25
N SER A 139 27.02 -14.99 -14.81
CA SER A 139 27.10 -16.13 -13.88
C SER A 139 26.47 -15.83 -12.52
N SER A 140 26.64 -14.61 -11.98
CA SER A 140 26.04 -14.22 -10.70
C SER A 140 24.52 -14.06 -10.80
N ILE A 141 24.03 -13.50 -11.91
CA ILE A 141 22.59 -13.38 -12.17
C ILE A 141 21.96 -14.76 -12.33
N THR A 142 22.55 -15.63 -13.15
CA THR A 142 22.08 -17.02 -13.30
C THR A 142 22.04 -17.74 -11.95
N SER A 143 23.10 -17.63 -11.15
CA SER A 143 23.13 -18.28 -9.82
C SER A 143 22.04 -17.74 -8.88
N TYR A 144 21.78 -16.43 -8.91
CA TYR A 144 20.73 -15.81 -8.11
C TYR A 144 19.35 -16.30 -8.51
N LEU A 145 19.03 -16.29 -9.81
CA LEU A 145 17.75 -16.76 -10.34
C LEU A 145 17.53 -18.26 -10.09
N GLU A 146 18.56 -19.09 -10.25
CA GLU A 146 18.49 -20.53 -9.97
C GLU A 146 18.25 -20.83 -8.48
N THR A 147 18.84 -20.05 -7.58
CA THR A 147 18.64 -20.20 -6.12
C THR A 147 17.22 -19.85 -5.70
N HIS A 148 16.54 -18.98 -6.45
CA HIS A 148 15.19 -18.50 -6.16
C HIS A 148 14.17 -18.95 -7.21
N ASN A 149 14.42 -20.07 -7.88
CA ASN A 149 13.61 -20.53 -9.01
C ASN A 149 12.11 -20.66 -8.65
N GLY A 150 11.79 -21.12 -7.43
CA GLY A 150 10.42 -21.25 -6.96
C GLY A 150 9.68 -19.92 -6.83
N GLN A 151 10.38 -18.79 -6.72
CA GLN A 151 9.77 -17.46 -6.71
C GLN A 151 9.43 -16.97 -8.12
N LEU A 152 10.01 -17.58 -9.16
CA LEU A 152 9.78 -17.23 -10.55
C LEU A 152 8.51 -17.89 -11.13
N ASP A 153 7.86 -18.81 -10.40
CA ASP A 153 6.53 -19.38 -10.73
C ASP A 153 5.43 -18.40 -10.33
N ILE A 154 5.16 -17.44 -11.22
CA ILE A 154 4.29 -16.28 -11.00
C ILE A 154 2.82 -16.68 -11.11
N ASP A 155 2.45 -17.60 -12.00
CA ASP A 155 1.05 -18.07 -12.10
C ASP A 155 0.73 -19.26 -11.17
N GLY A 156 1.75 -19.88 -10.58
CA GLY A 156 1.61 -20.88 -9.52
C GLY A 156 1.20 -22.24 -10.05
N ASP A 157 1.52 -22.58 -11.30
CA ASP A 157 1.25 -23.88 -11.90
C ASP A 157 2.35 -24.93 -11.63
N SER A 158 3.37 -24.57 -10.82
CA SER A 158 4.57 -25.36 -10.53
C SER A 158 5.52 -25.56 -11.71
N GLN A 159 5.25 -24.89 -12.83
CA GLN A 159 6.17 -24.74 -13.95
C GLN A 159 6.80 -23.35 -13.87
N ILE A 160 7.99 -23.21 -14.47
CA ILE A 160 8.70 -21.94 -14.50
C ILE A 160 9.04 -21.67 -15.96
N ASP A 161 8.07 -21.10 -16.66
CA ASP A 161 8.03 -20.99 -18.12
C ASP A 161 8.07 -19.52 -18.54
N ALA A 162 8.85 -19.21 -19.57
CA ALA A 162 9.06 -17.83 -20.00
C ALA A 162 7.76 -17.11 -20.43
N LEU A 163 6.79 -17.84 -20.98
CA LEU A 163 5.56 -17.26 -21.55
C LEU A 163 4.42 -17.14 -20.54
N THR A 164 4.47 -17.90 -19.44
CA THR A 164 3.44 -17.89 -18.40
C THR A 164 3.94 -17.20 -17.13
N ASP A 165 5.25 -17.07 -16.94
CA ASP A 165 5.82 -16.37 -15.79
C ASP A 165 6.57 -15.12 -16.20
N GLY A 166 7.65 -15.27 -16.98
CA GLY A 166 8.50 -14.14 -17.38
C GLY A 166 7.71 -13.07 -18.13
N LEU A 167 6.72 -13.47 -18.94
CA LEU A 167 5.83 -12.55 -19.65
C LEU A 167 4.88 -11.82 -18.70
N LEU A 168 4.36 -12.46 -17.64
CA LEU A 168 3.52 -11.82 -16.63
C LEU A 168 4.31 -10.75 -15.87
N LEU A 169 5.54 -11.07 -15.44
CA LEU A 169 6.44 -10.09 -14.82
C LEU A 169 6.68 -8.91 -15.74
N LEU A 170 7.06 -9.17 -17.00
CA LEU A 170 7.38 -8.13 -17.95
C LEU A 170 6.17 -7.21 -18.22
N ARG A 171 4.97 -7.79 -18.37
CA ARG A 171 3.72 -7.02 -18.53
C ARG A 171 3.43 -6.18 -17.29
N TYR A 172 3.55 -6.75 -16.09
CA TYR A 172 3.37 -6.01 -14.85
C TYR A 172 4.31 -4.79 -14.78
N LEU A 173 5.60 -4.98 -15.06
CA LEU A 173 6.61 -3.91 -15.00
C LEU A 173 6.44 -2.84 -16.10
N PHE A 174 5.76 -3.16 -17.20
CA PHE A 174 5.33 -2.16 -18.18
C PHE A 174 4.01 -1.45 -17.81
N GLY A 175 3.40 -1.79 -16.68
CA GLY A 175 2.16 -1.19 -16.19
C GLY A 175 0.90 -1.73 -16.84
N PHE A 176 0.93 -2.96 -17.37
CA PHE A 176 -0.29 -3.63 -17.82
C PHE A 176 -1.08 -4.15 -16.62
N GLU A 177 -2.41 -4.03 -16.69
CA GLU A 177 -3.33 -4.38 -15.61
C GLU A 177 -4.56 -5.13 -16.17
N GLY A 178 -5.31 -5.81 -15.30
CA GLY A 178 -6.56 -6.47 -15.69
C GLY A 178 -6.34 -7.50 -16.79
N ALA A 179 -7.22 -7.52 -17.80
CA ALA A 179 -7.15 -8.51 -18.88
C ALA A 179 -5.82 -8.49 -19.64
N THR A 180 -5.25 -7.31 -19.89
CA THR A 180 -4.00 -7.19 -20.68
C THR A 180 -2.76 -7.67 -19.93
N LEU A 181 -2.84 -7.78 -18.60
CA LEU A 181 -1.81 -8.44 -17.81
C LEU A 181 -1.80 -9.95 -18.08
N ILE A 182 -2.97 -10.59 -18.06
CA ILE A 182 -3.10 -12.07 -18.02
C ILE A 182 -3.44 -12.75 -19.34
N GLU A 183 -3.90 -12.02 -20.36
CA GLU A 183 -4.37 -12.60 -21.63
C GLU A 183 -3.29 -13.44 -22.31
N ASP A 184 -3.57 -14.73 -22.52
CA ASP A 184 -2.66 -15.73 -23.09
C ASP A 184 -1.32 -15.88 -22.34
N ALA A 185 -1.25 -15.48 -21.07
CA ALA A 185 -0.04 -15.52 -20.25
C ALA A 185 -0.24 -16.26 -18.92
N VAL A 186 -1.36 -16.97 -18.74
CA VAL A 186 -1.61 -17.84 -17.58
C VAL A 186 -1.64 -19.29 -18.05
N GLY A 187 -0.84 -20.12 -17.41
CA GLY A 187 -0.62 -21.53 -17.69
C GLY A 187 -1.81 -22.42 -17.36
N VAL A 188 -1.76 -23.63 -17.90
CA VAL A 188 -2.79 -24.66 -17.62
C VAL A 188 -2.50 -25.27 -16.26
N GLY A 189 -3.40 -25.04 -15.31
CA GLY A 189 -3.23 -25.53 -13.94
C GLY A 189 -2.74 -24.48 -12.95
N ALA A 190 -2.58 -23.23 -13.40
CA ALA A 190 -2.24 -22.08 -12.58
C ALA A 190 -3.14 -21.95 -11.35
N ALA A 191 -2.52 -21.72 -10.20
CA ALA A 191 -3.21 -21.36 -8.97
C ALA A 191 -3.65 -19.89 -8.96
N ARG A 192 -2.86 -19.00 -9.59
CA ARG A 192 -3.11 -17.56 -9.71
C ARG A 192 -3.61 -17.27 -11.12
N THR A 193 -4.92 -17.16 -11.27
CA THR A 193 -5.57 -17.03 -12.58
C THR A 193 -6.11 -15.63 -12.86
N THR A 194 -6.15 -14.76 -11.85
CA THR A 194 -6.67 -13.40 -11.99
C THR A 194 -5.54 -12.37 -12.01
N ALA A 195 -5.78 -11.25 -12.68
CA ALA A 195 -4.84 -10.14 -12.71
C ALA A 195 -4.54 -9.58 -11.32
N ALA A 196 -5.51 -9.65 -10.40
CA ALA A 196 -5.34 -9.25 -9.02
C ALA A 196 -4.34 -10.17 -8.30
N ASP A 197 -4.52 -11.49 -8.40
CA ASP A 197 -3.62 -12.46 -7.74
C ASP A 197 -2.18 -12.35 -8.26
N ILE A 198 -2.01 -12.23 -9.58
CA ILE A 198 -0.69 -12.03 -10.21
C ILE A 198 -0.05 -10.72 -9.74
N THR A 199 -0.85 -9.65 -9.73
CA THR A 199 -0.40 -8.34 -9.28
C THR A 199 0.04 -8.38 -7.82
N SER A 200 -0.75 -8.99 -6.93
CA SER A 200 -0.40 -9.15 -5.51
C SER A 200 0.88 -9.96 -5.34
N TYR A 201 1.03 -11.08 -6.07
CA TYR A 201 2.23 -11.92 -6.00
C TYR A 201 3.49 -11.20 -6.46
N VAL A 202 3.43 -10.52 -7.60
CA VAL A 202 4.59 -9.79 -8.14
C VAL A 202 4.90 -8.60 -7.25
N ARG A 203 3.89 -7.80 -6.88
CA ARG A 203 4.06 -6.59 -6.07
C ARG A 203 4.76 -6.87 -4.75
N SER A 204 4.40 -7.95 -4.05
CA SER A 204 5.03 -8.27 -2.77
C SER A 204 6.54 -8.53 -2.92
N ARG A 205 7.00 -8.97 -4.10
CA ARG A 205 8.42 -9.28 -4.40
C ARG A 205 9.10 -8.21 -5.25
N VAL A 206 8.44 -7.10 -5.54
CA VAL A 206 9.11 -5.96 -6.15
C VAL A 206 9.61 -5.12 -5.01
N ASN A 207 10.89 -5.27 -4.71
CA ASN A 207 11.59 -4.28 -3.90
C ASN A 207 11.40 -2.96 -4.64
N THR A 208 10.74 -1.98 -4.01
CA THR A 208 10.62 -0.66 -4.61
C THR A 208 11.96 0.10 -4.59
N GLY A 209 13.06 -0.65 -4.42
CA GLY A 209 14.46 -0.26 -4.34
C GLY A 209 14.72 0.67 -3.18
N SER A 210 15.95 1.10 -2.96
CA SER A 210 16.29 2.18 -2.04
C SER A 210 15.72 3.57 -2.42
N ASN A 211 14.61 3.64 -3.18
CA ASN A 211 13.67 4.76 -3.29
C ASN A 211 12.24 4.43 -2.77
N ALA A 212 11.98 3.18 -2.37
CA ALA A 212 10.85 2.66 -1.60
C ALA A 212 10.71 3.34 -0.24
N THR A 213 11.86 3.57 0.42
CA THR A 213 11.96 4.04 1.81
C THR A 213 11.68 5.52 2.00
N LYS A 214 11.15 6.19 0.97
CA LYS A 214 10.57 7.49 1.20
C LYS A 214 9.14 7.41 0.74
N ASN A 215 8.23 7.35 1.69
CA ASN A 215 6.87 7.80 1.49
C ASN A 215 6.95 9.29 1.20
N ASN A 216 7.19 9.60 -0.09
CA ASN A 216 7.65 10.89 -0.54
C ASN A 216 6.69 11.52 -1.52
N PHE A 217 6.76 12.85 -1.57
CA PHE A 217 5.84 13.60 -2.38
C PHE A 217 5.97 13.28 -3.88
N SER A 218 7.18 12.98 -4.38
CA SER A 218 7.38 12.61 -5.78
C SER A 218 6.64 11.33 -6.17
N ARG A 219 6.68 10.28 -5.32
CA ARG A 219 5.93 9.04 -5.52
C ARG A 219 4.43 9.27 -5.48
N VAL A 220 3.94 9.97 -4.45
CA VAL A 220 2.51 10.34 -4.36
C VAL A 220 2.07 11.15 -5.59
N GLN A 221 2.91 12.09 -6.06
CA GLN A 221 2.62 12.87 -7.25
C GLN A 221 2.52 11.99 -8.50
N ASN A 222 3.45 11.06 -8.69
CA ASN A 222 3.55 10.29 -9.94
C ASN A 222 2.57 9.12 -9.98
N LEU A 223 2.30 8.47 -8.85
CA LEU A 223 1.46 7.27 -8.77
C LEU A 223 0.00 7.58 -8.42
N VAL A 224 -0.26 8.70 -7.74
CA VAL A 224 -1.62 9.05 -7.29
C VAL A 224 -2.12 10.32 -7.97
N PHE A 225 -1.48 11.46 -7.74
CA PHE A 225 -2.07 12.74 -8.16
C PHE A 225 -2.08 12.91 -9.67
N THR A 226 -0.96 12.69 -10.35
CA THR A 226 -0.86 12.87 -11.80
C THR A 226 -1.83 11.97 -12.58
N PRO A 227 -1.88 10.65 -12.34
CA PRO A 227 -2.75 9.75 -13.10
C PRO A 227 -4.22 9.86 -12.69
N SER A 228 -4.51 10.04 -11.40
CA SER A 228 -5.87 9.83 -10.87
C SER A 228 -6.60 11.12 -10.49
N CYS A 229 -5.90 12.25 -10.35
CA CYS A 229 -6.50 13.48 -9.84
C CYS A 229 -6.27 14.71 -10.74
N ALA A 230 -5.07 14.86 -11.31
CA ALA A 230 -4.62 16.02 -12.07
C ALA A 230 -5.10 15.98 -13.54
N SER A 231 -6.35 15.59 -13.75
CA SER A 231 -7.01 15.61 -15.05
C SER A 231 -7.78 16.91 -15.25
N VAL A 232 -7.94 17.32 -16.52
CA VAL A 232 -8.72 18.51 -16.89
C VAL A 232 -10.17 18.30 -16.42
N ASN A 233 -10.70 19.27 -15.66
CA ASN A 233 -12.02 19.27 -14.99
C ASN A 233 -12.11 18.54 -13.64
N CYS A 234 -11.02 17.94 -13.14
CA CYS A 234 -10.93 17.47 -11.75
C CYS A 234 -10.07 18.44 -10.93
N HIS A 235 -8.75 18.31 -11.01
CA HIS A 235 -7.79 19.11 -10.23
C HIS A 235 -6.61 19.60 -11.08
N LYS A 236 -6.88 20.20 -12.25
CA LYS A 236 -5.83 20.75 -13.13
C LYS A 236 -6.22 22.10 -13.73
N GLY A 237 -5.37 23.09 -13.56
CA GLY A 237 -5.48 24.42 -14.18
C GLY A 237 -6.65 25.26 -13.66
N SER A 238 -7.13 26.19 -14.50
CA SER A 238 -8.18 27.17 -14.15
C SER A 238 -9.57 26.58 -13.95
N SER A 239 -9.78 25.31 -14.29
CA SER A 239 -11.01 24.55 -14.05
C SER A 239 -10.90 23.58 -12.87
N SER A 240 -9.89 23.73 -12.01
CA SER A 240 -9.72 22.95 -10.79
C SER A 240 -10.92 23.10 -9.86
N GLN A 241 -11.46 21.96 -9.39
CA GLN A 241 -12.51 21.97 -8.38
C GLN A 241 -12.00 22.58 -7.08
N TYR A 242 -12.77 23.54 -6.55
CA TYR A 242 -12.42 24.29 -5.34
C TYR A 242 -11.06 25.00 -5.39
N GLY A 243 -10.53 25.27 -6.58
CA GLY A 243 -9.23 25.93 -6.76
C GLY A 243 -8.02 25.06 -6.43
N LEU A 244 -8.20 23.75 -6.23
CA LEU A 244 -7.13 22.81 -5.93
C LEU A 244 -6.50 22.28 -7.24
N ASP A 245 -5.32 22.78 -7.58
CA ASP A 245 -4.52 22.30 -8.71
C ASP A 245 -3.45 21.29 -8.23
N LEU A 246 -3.61 20.03 -8.67
CA LEU A 246 -2.73 18.91 -8.35
C LEU A 246 -1.72 18.60 -9.46
N SER A 247 -1.55 19.51 -10.41
CA SER A 247 -0.51 19.39 -11.44
C SER A 247 0.88 19.33 -10.81
N SER A 248 1.76 18.54 -11.44
CA SER A 248 3.17 18.47 -11.06
C SER A 248 3.79 19.88 -10.98
N GLY A 249 4.53 20.13 -9.88
CA GLY A 249 5.11 21.43 -9.54
C GLY A 249 4.21 22.39 -8.75
N LEU A 250 2.90 22.14 -8.68
CA LEU A 250 1.94 22.98 -7.93
C LEU A 250 1.30 22.25 -6.73
N ALA A 251 1.07 20.95 -6.87
CA ALA A 251 0.33 20.13 -5.91
C ALA A 251 0.79 20.25 -4.46
N TYR A 252 2.10 20.17 -4.17
CA TYR A 252 2.60 20.21 -2.78
C TYR A 252 2.18 21.49 -2.07
N LEU A 253 2.38 22.64 -2.72
CA LEU A 253 2.05 23.96 -2.18
C LEU A 253 0.55 24.16 -2.01
N ASN A 254 -0.25 23.46 -2.81
CA ASN A 254 -1.71 23.54 -2.75
C ASN A 254 -2.33 22.55 -1.74
N LEU A 255 -1.56 21.60 -1.21
CA LEU A 255 -2.05 20.56 -0.30
C LEU A 255 -1.59 20.76 1.14
N VAL A 256 -0.28 20.92 1.37
CA VAL A 256 0.30 20.76 2.71
C VAL A 256 0.07 21.99 3.57
N ASN A 257 -0.67 21.81 4.67
CA ASN A 257 -1.16 22.86 5.57
C ASN A 257 -2.05 23.91 4.89
N VAL A 258 -2.71 23.53 3.79
CA VAL A 258 -3.70 24.38 3.12
C VAL A 258 -5.09 23.99 3.62
N PRO A 259 -5.92 24.94 4.11
CA PRO A 259 -7.28 24.64 4.52
C PRO A 259 -8.12 24.05 3.39
N SER A 260 -8.97 23.08 3.71
CA SER A 260 -9.92 22.53 2.74
C SER A 260 -10.98 23.57 2.36
N GLY A 261 -11.23 23.72 1.06
CA GLY A 261 -12.30 24.59 0.57
C GLY A 261 -13.71 24.10 0.91
N GLN A 262 -13.88 22.82 1.25
CA GLN A 262 -15.17 22.23 1.60
C GLN A 262 -15.37 22.12 3.12
N VAL A 263 -14.31 21.79 3.86
CA VAL A 263 -14.33 21.65 5.32
C VAL A 263 -13.23 22.53 5.93
N PRO A 264 -13.45 23.85 6.10
CA PRO A 264 -12.39 24.79 6.48
C PRO A 264 -11.73 24.55 7.85
N THR A 265 -12.31 23.68 8.68
CA THR A 265 -11.73 23.25 9.96
C THR A 265 -10.63 22.21 9.81
N LEU A 266 -10.48 21.62 8.62
CA LEU A 266 -9.43 20.65 8.29
C LEU A 266 -8.49 21.23 7.24
N ASN A 267 -7.22 20.84 7.29
CA ASN A 267 -6.30 21.02 6.18
C ASN A 267 -6.46 19.88 5.18
N LEU A 268 -6.16 20.15 3.90
CA LEU A 268 -6.07 19.13 2.85
C LEU A 268 -5.05 18.06 3.24
N VAL A 269 -3.87 18.49 3.68
CA VAL A 269 -2.87 17.62 4.34
C VAL A 269 -2.40 18.29 5.63
N THR A 270 -2.55 17.57 6.74
CA THR A 270 -2.00 17.91 8.06
C THR A 270 -0.76 17.06 8.29
N ARG A 271 0.42 17.69 8.40
CA ARG A 271 1.69 16.95 8.58
C ARG A 271 1.64 16.03 9.79
N GLY A 272 2.07 14.78 9.61
CA GLY A 272 2.14 13.77 10.66
C GLY A 272 0.79 13.24 11.11
N ASN A 273 -0.32 13.67 10.50
CA ASN A 273 -1.65 13.27 10.92
C ASN A 273 -2.54 12.93 9.72
N PRO A 274 -2.45 11.70 9.19
CA PRO A 274 -3.25 11.26 8.06
C PRO A 274 -4.76 11.29 8.38
N ASN A 275 -5.17 10.90 9.59
CA ASN A 275 -6.59 10.87 9.98
C ASN A 275 -7.23 12.27 10.06
N GLN A 276 -6.44 13.31 10.36
CA GLN A 276 -6.87 14.72 10.31
C GLN A 276 -6.58 15.41 8.96
N SER A 277 -6.20 14.65 7.93
CA SER A 277 -5.97 15.17 6.59
C SER A 277 -7.19 14.94 5.72
N TYR A 278 -7.82 16.03 5.25
CA TYR A 278 -9.04 15.92 4.43
C TYR A 278 -8.82 15.13 3.14
N LEU A 279 -7.60 15.15 2.58
CA LEU A 279 -7.24 14.34 1.42
C LEU A 279 -7.46 12.84 1.69
N VAL A 280 -6.95 12.33 2.81
CA VAL A 280 -7.05 10.91 3.22
C VAL A 280 -8.52 10.53 3.40
N GLN A 281 -9.27 11.37 4.13
CA GLN A 281 -10.70 11.15 4.35
C GLN A 281 -11.48 11.06 3.03
N LYS A 282 -11.10 11.84 2.01
CA LYS A 282 -11.74 11.83 0.69
C LYS A 282 -11.38 10.62 -0.15
N ILE A 283 -10.14 10.15 -0.14
CA ILE A 283 -9.72 8.99 -0.94
C ILE A 283 -10.23 7.67 -0.35
N GLU A 284 -10.52 7.62 0.95
CA GLU A 284 -11.07 6.45 1.64
C GLU A 284 -12.57 6.51 1.89
N ARG A 285 -13.17 7.70 1.79
CA ARG A 285 -14.56 7.95 2.20
C ARG A 285 -14.80 7.64 3.68
N ASN A 286 -13.85 8.06 4.52
CA ASN A 286 -13.93 7.91 5.97
C ASN A 286 -13.64 9.25 6.67
N PRO A 287 -14.56 9.84 7.45
CA PRO A 287 -15.90 9.32 7.75
C PRO A 287 -16.89 9.62 6.60
N PRO A 288 -18.04 8.93 6.50
CA PRO A 288 -18.97 9.05 5.36
C PRO A 288 -19.48 10.48 5.08
N GLU A 289 -19.43 11.37 6.07
CA GLU A 289 -19.86 12.77 6.03
C GLU A 289 -19.01 13.64 5.10
N VAL A 290 -17.81 13.19 4.71
CA VAL A 290 -16.94 13.88 3.73
C VAL A 290 -17.42 13.74 2.27
N GLY A 291 -18.57 13.08 2.07
CA GLY A 291 -19.26 12.93 0.80
C GLY A 291 -18.80 11.70 0.02
N GLN A 292 -18.81 11.80 -1.31
CA GLN A 292 -18.39 10.69 -2.18
C GLN A 292 -16.87 10.50 -2.16
N GLN A 293 -16.44 9.25 -2.33
CA GLN A 293 -15.03 8.86 -2.41
C GLN A 293 -14.38 9.50 -3.65
N MET A 294 -13.15 9.98 -3.49
CA MET A 294 -12.31 10.43 -4.59
C MET A 294 -11.39 9.28 -5.05
N PRO A 295 -11.16 9.12 -6.36
CA PRO A 295 -11.63 9.97 -7.46
C PRO A 295 -13.12 9.76 -7.79
N LEU A 296 -13.87 10.86 -8.02
CA LEU A 296 -15.32 10.81 -8.33
C LEU A 296 -15.66 10.14 -9.66
N SER A 297 -14.78 10.31 -10.64
CA SER A 297 -14.94 9.80 -12.00
C SER A 297 -13.76 8.87 -12.31
N GLY A 298 -13.82 7.65 -11.80
CA GLY A 298 -12.78 6.64 -11.94
C GLY A 298 -13.03 5.44 -11.04
N GLN A 299 -12.15 4.45 -11.10
CA GLN A 299 -12.05 3.45 -10.03
C GLN A 299 -11.49 4.16 -8.78
N PRO A 300 -11.98 3.82 -7.58
CA PRO A 300 -11.32 4.20 -6.34
C PRO A 300 -9.84 3.82 -6.39
N LEU A 301 -8.98 4.61 -5.72
CA LEU A 301 -7.60 4.18 -5.52
C LEU A 301 -7.62 2.83 -4.81
N ASN A 302 -6.75 1.91 -5.21
CA ASN A 302 -6.55 0.69 -4.43
C ASN A 302 -5.93 1.02 -3.07
N THR A 303 -5.98 0.08 -2.14
CA THR A 303 -5.53 0.25 -0.75
C THR A 303 -4.07 0.70 -0.69
N ASP A 304 -3.20 0.15 -1.53
CA ASP A 304 -1.77 0.47 -1.55
C ASP A 304 -1.50 1.94 -1.92
N LEU A 305 -2.20 2.46 -2.92
CA LEU A 305 -2.09 3.87 -3.30
C LEU A 305 -2.68 4.81 -2.24
N GLN A 306 -3.70 4.36 -1.50
CA GLN A 306 -4.20 5.09 -0.34
C GLN A 306 -3.15 5.08 0.79
N GLN A 307 -2.53 3.93 1.05
CA GLN A 307 -1.52 3.77 2.08
C GLN A 307 -0.25 4.56 1.79
N LEU A 308 0.19 4.62 0.52
CA LEU A 308 1.29 5.48 0.10
C LEU A 308 1.04 6.96 0.46
N VAL A 309 -0.20 7.44 0.29
CA VAL A 309 -0.57 8.81 0.69
C VAL A 309 -0.56 8.94 2.21
N ARG A 310 -1.12 7.97 2.94
CA ARG A 310 -1.12 7.96 4.41
C ARG A 310 0.28 8.01 4.99
N ASN A 311 1.15 7.13 4.54
CA ASN A 311 2.51 7.02 5.05
C ASN A 311 3.33 8.28 4.76
N TRP A 312 3.16 8.90 3.57
CA TRP A 312 3.85 10.16 3.26
C TRP A 312 3.43 11.27 4.22
N ILE A 313 2.15 11.30 4.58
CA ILE A 313 1.62 12.27 5.53
C ILE A 313 2.12 11.97 6.94
N ALA A 314 2.08 10.71 7.38
CA ALA A 314 2.56 10.27 8.69
C ALA A 314 4.04 10.63 8.91
N GLU A 315 4.87 10.53 7.86
CA GLU A 315 6.29 10.95 7.87
C GLU A 315 6.52 12.48 7.79
N GLY A 316 5.45 13.26 7.93
CA GLY A 316 5.50 14.72 8.01
C GLY A 316 5.27 15.43 6.68
N ALA A 317 4.77 14.73 5.65
CA ALA A 317 4.45 15.28 4.33
C ALA A 317 5.57 16.18 3.78
N LYS A 318 6.78 15.62 3.62
CA LYS A 318 7.96 16.36 3.14
C LYS A 318 7.87 16.58 1.62
N ASN A 319 8.44 17.68 1.14
CA ASN A 319 8.64 17.96 -0.29
C ASN A 319 10.08 17.58 -0.65
N ASN A 320 10.27 16.38 -1.17
CA ASN A 320 11.57 15.78 -1.43
C ASN A 320 11.67 15.29 -2.88
#